data_AF-A0A7J6MH33-F1
#
_entry.id   AF-A0A7J6MH33-F1
#
_cell.length_a   1.000
_cell.length_b   1.000
_cell.length_c   1.000
_cell.angle_alpha   90.00
_cell.angle_beta   90.00
_cell.angle_gamma   90.00
#
_symmetry.space_group_name_H-M   'P 1'
#
loop_
_entity.id
_entity.type
_entity.pdbx_description
1 polymer ?
#
loop_
_entity_poly.entity_id
_entity_poly.type
_entity_poly.pdbx_seq_one_letter_code
_entity_poly.pdbx_strand_id
1 'polypeptide(L)'
;MIVLPRRLLLAKAIKPDNLLRWSAPVDREHLLRGFGRIRPSKRMLEARNRFQVCEDINTQQLAEVLEKCLLKEPEEIVVLQASDPRALNTAVRAAAMIGQAGRLPLVLRFTGPPGGTSDSDDIWMSIISEGYTERRDGEVKDLHVATKSSVSALAVAITNIVHEECTARLIGIGPDNTFKMAKAIAIAANHCCNPAIGPVGELLSEVSTIVLDPTTNAPPTRRGGNGKPFWGMQILVHMRPKHRRRRNNPLPSKAS
;
A
#
# COMPACT_ATOMS: atom_id res chain seq x y z
N MET A 1 -18.21 -25.28 -11.12
CA MET A 1 -16.85 -25.55 -11.63
C MET A 1 -16.56 -24.53 -12.73
N ILE A 2 -15.87 -23.44 -12.40
CA ILE A 2 -15.62 -22.36 -13.36
C ILE A 2 -14.27 -22.65 -14.04
N VAL A 3 -14.33 -23.06 -15.30
CA VAL A 3 -13.16 -23.25 -16.16
C VAL A 3 -12.82 -21.88 -16.76
N LEU A 4 -11.74 -21.25 -16.28
CA LEU A 4 -11.20 -20.03 -16.86
C LEU A 4 -10.36 -20.37 -18.11
N PRO A 5 -10.40 -19.55 -19.18
CA PRO A 5 -9.64 -19.80 -20.40
C PRO A 5 -8.13 -19.72 -20.15
N ARG A 6 -7.42 -20.74 -20.66
CA ARG A 6 -5.98 -21.07 -20.49
C ARG A 6 -4.95 -20.00 -20.89
N ARG A 7 -5.35 -18.76 -21.20
CA ARG A 7 -4.45 -17.68 -21.66
C ARG A 7 -4.25 -16.53 -20.66
N LEU A 8 -4.89 -16.56 -19.49
CA LEU A 8 -4.89 -15.42 -18.55
C LEU A 8 -4.01 -15.59 -17.29
N LEU A 9 -3.29 -16.70 -17.15
CA LEU A 9 -2.39 -16.94 -16.02
C LEU A 9 -1.13 -17.66 -16.52
N LEU A 10 -0.08 -16.90 -16.85
CA LEU A 10 1.28 -17.41 -16.72
C LEU A 10 1.61 -17.40 -15.21
N ALA A 11 1.03 -18.35 -14.49
CA ALA A 11 1.37 -18.62 -13.10
C ALA A 11 2.78 -19.24 -13.07
N LYS A 12 3.81 -18.40 -13.10
CA LYS A 12 5.15 -18.85 -12.75
C LYS A 12 5.21 -18.91 -11.23
N ALA A 13 5.17 -20.12 -10.68
CA ALA A 13 5.40 -20.34 -9.26
C ALA A 13 6.78 -19.77 -8.88
N ILE A 14 6.79 -18.72 -8.06
CA ILE A 14 8.01 -18.13 -7.50
C ILE A 14 8.54 -19.13 -6.46
N LYS A 15 9.66 -19.79 -6.77
CA LYS A 15 10.34 -20.71 -5.85
C LYS A 15 10.99 -19.94 -4.68
N PRO A 16 10.89 -20.41 -3.42
CA PRO A 16 11.46 -19.73 -2.28
C PRO A 16 12.79 -20.37 -1.89
N ASP A 17 13.90 -20.02 -2.53
CA ASP A 17 15.23 -20.47 -2.07
C ASP A 17 16.28 -19.37 -2.25
N ASN A 18 16.59 -18.68 -1.14
CA ASN A 18 17.94 -18.42 -0.64
C ASN A 18 17.89 -17.50 0.59
N LEU A 19 17.87 -18.14 1.75
CA LEU A 19 18.12 -17.54 3.07
C LEU A 19 19.63 -17.44 3.33
N LEU A 20 20.02 -16.38 4.06
CA LEU A 20 21.29 -16.12 4.76
C LEU A 20 22.35 -15.23 4.07
N ARG A 21 22.48 -13.98 4.52
CA ARG A 21 23.47 -13.55 5.54
C ARG A 21 23.24 -12.08 5.94
N TRP A 22 23.39 -11.80 7.24
CA TRP A 22 23.36 -10.47 7.88
C TRP A 22 24.77 -10.14 8.40
N SER A 23 25.20 -8.87 8.28
CA SER A 23 26.01 -8.17 9.31
C SER A 23 26.34 -6.71 8.96
N ALA A 24 25.74 -5.77 9.73
CA ALA A 24 26.19 -4.45 10.27
C ALA A 24 26.80 -3.34 9.36
N PRO A 25 26.93 -2.06 9.81
CA PRO A 25 26.30 -1.31 10.91
C PRO A 25 25.39 -0.15 10.42
N VAL A 26 24.60 0.44 11.33
CA VAL A 26 23.58 1.46 11.05
C VAL A 26 24.23 2.85 10.93
N ASP A 27 24.48 3.28 9.69
CA ASP A 27 24.84 4.66 9.36
C ASP A 27 23.65 5.47 8.86
N ARG A 28 23.64 6.79 9.09
CA ARG A 28 22.54 7.73 8.75
C ARG A 28 22.11 7.72 7.27
N GLU A 29 22.86 7.09 6.37
CA GLU A 29 22.45 6.77 5.00
C GLU A 29 21.36 5.68 4.89
N HIS A 30 21.10 4.91 5.95
CA HIS A 30 20.07 3.85 5.97
C HIS A 30 18.63 4.38 5.82
N LEU A 31 18.41 5.67 6.10
CA LEU A 31 17.08 6.28 5.98
C LEU A 31 16.65 6.49 4.51
N LEU A 32 17.59 6.46 3.57
CA LEU A 32 17.38 6.79 2.15
C LEU A 32 17.69 5.64 1.18
N ARG A 33 18.25 4.52 1.66
CA ARG A 33 18.59 3.36 0.79
C ARG A 33 17.35 2.50 0.47
N GLY A 34 16.79 2.75 -0.72
CA GLY A 34 16.22 1.76 -1.64
C GLY A 34 14.91 1.10 -1.22
N PHE A 35 13.85 1.34 -2.00
CA PHE A 35 12.56 0.63 -1.92
C PHE A 35 12.73 -0.91 -1.90
N GLY A 36 13.73 -1.45 -2.61
CA GLY A 36 14.06 -2.88 -2.60
C GLY A 36 14.42 -3.46 -1.22
N ARG A 37 14.76 -2.64 -0.21
CA ARG A 37 15.06 -3.13 1.15
C ARG A 37 13.80 -3.32 2.01
N ILE A 38 12.64 -2.84 1.55
CA ILE A 38 11.37 -2.94 2.27
C ILE A 38 10.79 -4.33 2.03
N ARG A 39 10.92 -5.20 3.03
CA ARG A 39 10.60 -6.62 2.87
C ARG A 39 9.10 -6.88 3.00
N PRO A 40 8.53 -7.76 2.16
CA PRO A 40 7.18 -8.28 2.37
C PRO A 40 7.05 -8.95 3.75
N SER A 41 5.86 -8.85 4.34
CA SER A 41 5.57 -9.56 5.59
C SER A 41 5.53 -11.08 5.39
N LYS A 42 5.73 -11.85 6.46
CA LYS A 42 5.58 -13.32 6.43
C LYS A 42 4.23 -13.74 5.82
N ARG A 43 3.15 -13.06 6.21
CA ARG A 43 1.80 -13.29 5.69
C ARG A 43 1.69 -13.05 4.18
N MET A 44 2.39 -12.06 3.63
CA MET A 44 2.44 -11.84 2.18
C MET A 44 3.20 -12.96 1.46
N LEU A 45 4.29 -13.45 2.04
CA LEU A 45 5.09 -14.53 1.44
C LEU A 45 4.36 -15.89 1.48
N GLU A 46 3.54 -16.11 2.50
CA GLU A 46 2.74 -17.32 2.69
C GLU A 46 1.35 -17.25 2.02
N ALA A 47 1.00 -16.11 1.42
CA ALA A 47 -0.28 -15.92 0.74
C ALA A 47 -0.48 -16.96 -0.37
N ARG A 48 -1.67 -17.58 -0.40
CA ARG A 48 -2.06 -18.53 -1.46
C ARG A 48 -2.37 -17.80 -2.76
N ASN A 49 -3.05 -16.68 -2.67
CA ASN A 49 -3.46 -15.86 -3.80
C ASN A 49 -2.38 -14.84 -4.16
N ARG A 50 -1.41 -15.27 -4.97
CA ARG A 50 -0.32 -14.42 -5.48
C ARG A 50 -0.40 -14.31 -6.99
N PHE A 51 -0.44 -13.08 -7.50
CA PHE A 51 -0.57 -12.83 -8.93
C PHE A 51 0.46 -11.80 -9.40
N GLN A 52 0.96 -11.98 -10.62
CA GLN A 52 1.68 -10.93 -11.34
C GLN A 52 0.68 -10.18 -12.21
N VAL A 53 0.69 -8.85 -12.13
CA VAL A 53 -0.18 -7.98 -12.91
C VAL A 53 0.58 -7.57 -14.16
N CYS A 54 0.01 -7.84 -15.33
CA CYS A 54 0.54 -7.40 -16.61
C CYS A 54 -0.12 -6.08 -17.04
N GLU A 55 0.57 -5.30 -17.88
CA GLU A 55 0.08 -4.01 -18.37
C GLU A 55 -1.25 -4.09 -19.13
N ASP A 56 -1.49 -5.22 -19.82
CA ASP A 56 -2.66 -5.39 -20.71
C ASP A 56 -3.92 -5.92 -20.02
N ILE A 57 -3.86 -6.24 -18.72
CA ILE A 57 -5.03 -6.77 -18.03
C ILE A 57 -6.11 -5.71 -17.91
N ASN A 58 -7.34 -6.09 -18.24
CA ASN A 58 -8.48 -5.21 -18.07
C ASN A 58 -8.76 -4.98 -16.57
N THR A 59 -8.84 -3.71 -16.15
CA THR A 59 -9.04 -3.33 -14.73
C THR A 59 -10.31 -3.94 -14.12
N GLN A 60 -11.42 -3.99 -14.86
CA GLN A 60 -12.69 -4.56 -14.39
C GLN A 60 -12.56 -6.07 -14.17
N GLN A 61 -11.94 -6.79 -15.12
CA GLN A 61 -11.69 -8.22 -14.99
C GLN A 61 -10.79 -8.53 -13.79
N LEU A 62 -9.73 -7.73 -13.60
CA LEU A 62 -8.88 -7.87 -12.42
C LEU A 62 -9.69 -7.64 -11.14
N ALA A 63 -10.52 -6.59 -11.07
CA ALA A 63 -11.35 -6.31 -9.90
C ALA A 63 -12.27 -7.50 -9.53
N GLU A 64 -12.92 -8.11 -10.53
CA GLU A 64 -13.77 -9.28 -10.31
C GLU A 64 -13.00 -10.50 -9.79
N VAL A 65 -11.77 -10.72 -10.25
CA VAL A 65 -10.91 -11.81 -9.76
C VAL A 65 -10.50 -11.55 -8.31
N LEU A 66 -10.05 -10.33 -8.00
CA LEU A 66 -9.64 -9.95 -6.66
C LEU A 66 -10.80 -10.06 -5.66
N GLU A 67 -11.99 -9.56 -6.03
CA GLU A 67 -13.19 -9.65 -5.21
C GLU A 67 -13.56 -11.10 -4.90
N LYS A 68 -13.55 -11.98 -5.91
CA LYS A 68 -13.81 -13.42 -5.72
C LYS A 68 -12.81 -14.08 -4.78
N CYS A 69 -11.53 -13.72 -4.86
CA CYS A 69 -10.52 -14.21 -3.92
C CYS A 69 -10.81 -13.72 -2.50
N LEU A 70 -11.03 -12.43 -2.32
CA LEU A 70 -11.21 -11.81 -1.00
C LEU A 70 -12.49 -12.26 -0.28
N LEU A 71 -13.54 -12.64 -1.03
CA LEU A 71 -14.79 -13.16 -0.46
C LEU A 71 -14.72 -14.65 -0.08
N LYS A 72 -13.67 -15.37 -0.48
CA LYS A 72 -13.63 -16.83 -0.35
C LYS A 72 -13.44 -17.28 1.10
N GLU A 73 -12.55 -16.63 1.84
CA GLU A 73 -12.24 -16.95 3.23
C GLU A 73 -12.12 -15.65 4.05
N PRO A 74 -12.55 -15.65 5.32
CA PRO A 74 -12.24 -14.55 6.24
C PRO A 74 -10.73 -14.34 6.32
N GLU A 75 -10.29 -13.08 6.35
CA GLU A 75 -8.88 -12.71 6.42
C GLU A 75 -8.01 -13.14 5.20
N GLU A 76 -8.63 -13.51 4.08
CA GLU A 76 -7.90 -13.83 2.85
C GLU A 76 -7.03 -12.63 2.42
N ILE A 77 -5.80 -12.93 2.03
CA ILE A 77 -4.82 -11.97 1.55
C ILE A 77 -4.54 -12.24 0.08
N VAL A 78 -4.74 -11.22 -0.75
CA VAL A 78 -4.31 -11.26 -2.14
C VAL A 78 -3.05 -10.44 -2.28
N VAL A 79 -2.01 -11.00 -2.90
CA VAL A 79 -0.76 -10.29 -3.16
C VAL A 79 -0.56 -10.14 -4.66
N LEU A 80 -0.30 -8.92 -5.08
CA LEU A 80 -0.05 -8.53 -6.45
C LEU A 80 1.39 -8.06 -6.60
N GLN A 81 2.06 -8.54 -7.65
CA GLN A 81 3.34 -8.03 -8.09
C GLN A 81 3.13 -7.19 -9.36
N ALA A 82 3.59 -5.94 -9.34
CA ALA A 82 3.59 -5.05 -10.49
C ALA A 82 5.02 -4.64 -10.84
N SER A 83 5.44 -4.93 -12.06
CA SER A 83 6.79 -4.64 -12.57
C SER A 83 6.97 -3.20 -13.06
N ASP A 84 5.88 -2.50 -13.33
CA ASP A 84 5.89 -1.19 -13.98
C ASP A 84 4.74 -0.29 -13.46
N PRO A 85 4.78 1.03 -13.76
CA PRO A 85 3.75 1.98 -13.32
C PRO A 85 2.34 1.65 -13.81
N ARG A 86 2.18 1.12 -15.04
CA ARG A 86 0.86 0.84 -15.64
C ARG A 86 0.21 -0.36 -14.96
N ALA A 87 0.94 -1.45 -14.81
CA ALA A 87 0.48 -2.64 -14.10
C ALA A 87 0.06 -2.30 -12.66
N LEU A 88 0.87 -1.51 -11.94
CA LEU A 88 0.52 -1.08 -10.59
C LEU A 88 -0.74 -0.21 -10.59
N ASN A 89 -0.83 0.76 -11.49
CA ASN A 89 -2.01 1.62 -11.58
C ASN A 89 -3.28 0.82 -11.87
N THR A 90 -3.20 -0.20 -12.75
CA THR A 90 -4.30 -1.13 -12.99
C THR A 90 -4.67 -1.91 -11.72
N ALA A 91 -3.69 -2.40 -10.97
CA ALA A 91 -3.91 -3.12 -9.72
C ALA A 91 -4.59 -2.25 -8.64
N VAL A 92 -4.09 -1.03 -8.43
CA VAL A 92 -4.64 -0.09 -7.44
C VAL A 92 -6.03 0.38 -7.85
N ARG A 93 -6.28 0.63 -9.15
CA ARG A 93 -7.63 0.96 -9.66
C ARG A 93 -8.61 -0.18 -9.47
N ALA A 94 -8.19 -1.42 -9.74
CA ALA A 94 -9.03 -2.59 -9.51
C ALA A 94 -9.44 -2.71 -8.03
N ALA A 95 -8.48 -2.52 -7.11
CA ALA A 95 -8.79 -2.47 -5.68
C ALA A 95 -9.74 -1.32 -5.31
N ALA A 96 -9.51 -0.12 -5.87
CA ALA A 96 -10.40 1.03 -5.66
C ALA A 96 -11.83 0.77 -6.14
N MET A 97 -12.02 0.09 -7.27
CA MET A 97 -13.35 -0.27 -7.79
C MET A 97 -14.11 -1.18 -6.83
N ILE A 98 -13.43 -2.14 -6.20
CA ILE A 98 -14.03 -3.04 -5.20
C ILE A 98 -14.42 -2.25 -3.93
N GLY A 99 -13.51 -1.41 -3.44
CA GLY A 99 -13.76 -0.60 -2.24
C GLY A 99 -14.89 0.42 -2.43
N GLN A 100 -14.92 1.12 -3.57
CA GLN A 100 -15.93 2.14 -3.87
C GLN A 100 -17.31 1.56 -4.16
N ALA A 101 -17.41 0.31 -4.61
CA ALA A 101 -18.70 -0.38 -4.73
C ALA A 101 -19.37 -0.63 -3.36
N GLY A 102 -18.73 -0.28 -2.25
CA GLY A 102 -19.25 -0.44 -0.89
C GLY A 102 -19.32 -1.91 -0.45
N ARG A 103 -18.66 -2.80 -1.19
CA ARG A 103 -18.78 -4.26 -1.00
C ARG A 103 -17.84 -4.79 0.05
N LEU A 104 -16.62 -4.26 0.12
CA LEU A 104 -15.60 -4.68 1.07
C LEU A 104 -14.73 -3.50 1.51
N PRO A 105 -14.46 -3.34 2.82
CA PRO A 105 -13.43 -2.43 3.29
C PRO A 105 -12.06 -3.03 2.95
N LEU A 106 -11.33 -2.40 2.04
CA LEU A 106 -10.04 -2.88 1.57
C LEU A 106 -8.89 -2.07 2.15
N VAL A 107 -7.93 -2.77 2.73
CA VAL A 107 -6.66 -2.20 3.17
C VAL A 107 -5.55 -2.72 2.27
N LEU A 108 -4.77 -1.77 1.74
CA LEU A 108 -3.61 -2.01 0.90
C LEU A 108 -2.33 -1.78 1.69
N ARG A 109 -1.30 -2.56 1.38
CA ARG A 109 0.07 -2.36 1.86
C ARG A 109 1.04 -2.54 0.70
N PHE A 110 2.08 -1.71 0.65
CA PHE A 110 3.07 -1.70 -0.42
C PHE A 110 4.46 -2.05 0.11
N THR A 111 5.19 -2.91 -0.60
CA THR A 111 6.55 -3.32 -0.25
C THR A 111 7.39 -3.54 -1.52
N GLY A 112 8.71 -3.66 -1.35
CA GLY A 112 9.58 -4.17 -2.41
C GLY A 112 9.48 -5.69 -2.58
N PRO A 113 10.22 -6.27 -3.53
CA PRO A 113 10.22 -7.71 -3.78
C PRO A 113 10.96 -8.50 -2.67
N PRO A 114 10.65 -9.80 -2.51
CA PRO A 114 11.43 -10.68 -1.63
C PRO A 114 12.88 -10.80 -2.13
N GLY A 115 13.84 -10.85 -1.19
CA GLY A 115 15.27 -10.98 -1.51
C GLY A 115 15.99 -9.64 -1.71
N GLY A 116 15.27 -8.53 -1.85
CA GLY A 116 15.78 -7.16 -1.75
C GLY A 116 16.96 -6.81 -2.65
N THR A 117 17.01 -7.40 -3.85
CA THR A 117 17.93 -6.97 -4.89
C THR A 117 17.61 -5.52 -5.26
N SER A 118 18.63 -4.65 -5.24
CA SER A 118 18.51 -3.21 -5.52
C SER A 118 18.00 -2.88 -6.92
N ASP A 119 17.97 -3.86 -7.82
CA ASP A 119 17.83 -3.63 -9.25
C ASP A 119 16.40 -3.90 -9.78
N SER A 120 15.50 -4.38 -8.91
CA SER A 120 14.08 -4.55 -9.26
C SER A 120 13.27 -3.40 -8.68
N ASP A 121 12.60 -2.68 -9.57
CA ASP A 121 11.66 -1.61 -9.25
C ASP A 121 10.23 -2.14 -8.98
N ASP A 122 10.07 -3.47 -8.90
CA ASP A 122 8.80 -4.15 -8.74
C ASP A 122 8.13 -3.82 -7.42
N ILE A 123 6.88 -3.40 -7.48
CA ILE A 123 6.08 -3.15 -6.28
C ILE A 123 5.24 -4.38 -5.98
N TRP A 124 5.38 -4.87 -4.74
CA TRP A 124 4.50 -5.87 -4.17
C TRP A 124 3.41 -5.16 -3.38
N MET A 125 2.17 -5.55 -3.60
CA MET A 125 1.00 -4.98 -2.95
C MET A 125 0.17 -6.09 -2.34
N SER A 126 -0.12 -6.01 -1.04
CA SER A 126 -1.13 -6.88 -0.43
C SER A 126 -2.46 -6.14 -0.33
N ILE A 127 -3.53 -6.85 -0.63
CA ILE A 127 -4.92 -6.43 -0.45
C ILE A 127 -5.55 -7.39 0.55
N ILE A 128 -6.16 -6.83 1.59
CA ILE A 128 -6.89 -7.59 2.60
C ILE A 128 -8.24 -6.91 2.79
N SER A 129 -9.30 -7.70 2.92
CA SER A 129 -10.55 -7.15 3.43
C SER A 129 -10.46 -7.08 4.95
N GLU A 130 -10.30 -5.87 5.45
CA GLU A 130 -10.21 -5.60 6.88
C GLU A 130 -11.11 -4.42 7.18
N GLY A 131 -12.10 -4.64 8.05
CA GLY A 131 -12.94 -3.58 8.55
C GLY A 131 -12.10 -2.62 9.38
N TYR A 132 -11.75 -1.47 8.81
CA TYR A 132 -11.25 -0.37 9.61
C TYR A 132 -12.47 0.30 10.28
N THR A 133 -12.73 -0.07 11.53
CA THR A 133 -13.88 0.45 12.30
C THR A 133 -13.60 1.76 13.01
N GLU A 134 -12.39 2.32 12.91
CA GLU A 134 -12.07 3.62 13.49
C GLU A 134 -11.48 4.54 12.43
N ARG A 135 -12.34 5.16 11.61
CA ARG A 135 -11.95 6.47 11.05
C ARG A 135 -11.62 7.33 12.25
N ARG A 136 -10.32 7.57 12.49
CA ARG A 136 -9.92 8.61 13.42
C ARG A 136 -10.48 9.90 12.83
N ASP A 137 -11.27 10.64 13.60
CA ASP A 137 -11.72 12.01 13.29
C ASP A 137 -10.54 13.01 13.26
N GLY A 138 -9.36 12.55 12.84
CA GLY A 138 -8.15 13.33 12.70
C GLY A 138 -8.17 14.16 11.43
N GLU A 139 -7.40 15.24 11.45
CA GLU A 139 -7.19 16.11 10.31
C GLU A 139 -6.65 15.30 9.11
N VAL A 140 -7.19 15.59 7.92
CA VAL A 140 -6.68 15.04 6.65
C VAL A 140 -5.77 16.07 6.01
N LYS A 141 -4.52 15.70 5.75
CA LYS A 141 -3.51 16.57 5.11
C LYS A 141 -3.23 16.10 3.69
N ASP A 142 -3.35 17.01 2.74
CA ASP A 142 -3.27 16.71 1.31
C ASP A 142 -1.84 16.76 0.77
N LEU A 143 -1.46 15.73 0.03
CA LEU A 143 -0.20 15.63 -0.69
C LEU A 143 -0.47 15.42 -2.18
N HIS A 144 -0.37 16.49 -2.96
CA HIS A 144 -0.50 16.41 -4.41
C HIS A 144 0.79 15.85 -5.03
N VAL A 145 0.67 14.73 -5.75
CA VAL A 145 1.76 14.00 -6.37
C VAL A 145 1.78 14.28 -7.86
N ALA A 146 2.90 14.83 -8.33
CA ALA A 146 3.15 15.16 -9.71
C ALA A 146 4.40 14.44 -10.25
N THR A 147 4.58 14.51 -11.56
CA THR A 147 5.71 13.89 -12.27
C THR A 147 7.08 14.38 -11.76
N LYS A 148 7.15 15.55 -11.13
CA LYS A 148 8.38 16.08 -10.52
C LYS A 148 8.51 15.83 -9.01
N SER A 149 7.48 15.30 -8.36
CA SER A 149 7.53 15.01 -6.92
C SER A 149 8.63 13.98 -6.61
N SER A 150 9.39 14.25 -5.56
CA SER A 150 10.41 13.33 -5.05
C SER A 150 9.79 12.27 -4.14
N VAL A 151 10.09 11.00 -4.39
CA VAL A 151 9.58 9.87 -3.60
C VAL A 151 10.08 9.94 -2.15
N SER A 152 11.34 10.32 -1.93
CA SER A 152 11.91 10.43 -0.58
C SER A 152 11.26 11.55 0.22
N ALA A 153 11.05 12.72 -0.41
CA ALA A 153 10.36 13.84 0.22
C ALA A 153 8.92 13.49 0.58
N LEU A 154 8.20 12.79 -0.31
CA LEU A 154 6.86 12.28 -0.03
C LEU A 154 6.85 11.31 1.15
N ALA A 155 7.80 10.36 1.21
CA ALA A 155 7.87 9.39 2.30
C ALA A 155 8.06 10.06 3.68
N VAL A 156 8.93 11.07 3.74
CA VAL A 156 9.14 11.87 4.96
C VAL A 156 7.86 12.63 5.33
N ALA A 157 7.21 13.27 4.36
CA ALA A 157 5.96 13.99 4.60
C ALA A 157 4.85 13.07 5.14
N ILE A 158 4.66 11.90 4.53
CA ILE A 158 3.69 10.89 4.99
C ILE A 158 4.00 10.49 6.43
N THR A 159 5.27 10.16 6.72
CA THR A 159 5.72 9.74 8.06
C THR A 159 5.42 10.80 9.11
N ASN A 160 5.69 12.07 8.83
CA ASN A 160 5.41 13.16 9.77
C ASN A 160 3.91 13.32 10.01
N ILE A 161 3.10 13.34 8.95
CA ILE A 161 1.64 13.49 9.05
C ILE A 161 1.03 12.37 9.91
N VAL A 162 1.41 11.11 9.66
CA VAL A 162 0.83 9.98 10.40
C VAL A 162 1.36 9.86 11.83
N HIS A 163 2.58 10.34 12.12
CA HIS A 163 3.09 10.48 13.49
C HIS A 163 2.36 11.56 14.30
N GLU A 164 1.83 12.60 13.64
CA GLU A 164 0.95 13.62 14.23
C GLU A 164 -0.50 13.13 14.39
N GLU A 165 -0.74 11.82 14.26
CA GLU A 165 -2.06 11.18 14.31
C GLU A 165 -3.06 11.71 13.26
N CYS A 166 -2.57 12.36 12.21
CA CYS A 166 -3.33 12.83 11.07
C CYS A 166 -3.39 11.77 9.96
N THR A 167 -4.31 11.93 9.01
CA THR A 167 -4.39 11.08 7.81
C THR A 167 -3.71 11.79 6.65
N ALA A 168 -2.75 11.14 6.00
CA ALA A 168 -2.16 11.66 4.76
C ALA A 168 -3.03 11.26 3.57
N ARG A 169 -3.49 12.23 2.79
CA ARG A 169 -4.24 12.01 1.54
C ARG A 169 -3.35 12.31 0.35
N LEU A 170 -2.85 11.27 -0.32
CA LEU A 170 -2.08 11.42 -1.54
C LEU A 170 -3.01 11.46 -2.74
N ILE A 171 -2.83 12.44 -3.62
CA ILE A 171 -3.64 12.65 -4.81
C ILE A 171 -2.72 12.74 -6.03
N GLY A 172 -2.95 11.89 -7.04
CA GLY A 172 -2.12 11.88 -8.25
C GLY A 172 -2.88 11.43 -9.48
N ILE A 173 -2.43 11.86 -10.67
CA ILE A 173 -3.05 11.50 -11.95
C ILE A 173 -2.11 10.58 -12.73
N GLY A 174 -2.62 9.43 -13.16
CA GLY A 174 -1.93 8.53 -14.06
C GLY A 174 -0.88 7.62 -13.42
N PRO A 175 -0.30 6.70 -14.22
CA PRO A 175 0.49 5.59 -13.72
C PRO A 175 1.74 5.97 -12.91
N ASP A 176 2.52 6.93 -13.40
CA ASP A 176 3.77 7.34 -12.75
C ASP A 176 3.54 7.92 -11.36
N ASN A 177 2.46 8.69 -11.19
CA ASN A 177 2.11 9.27 -9.91
C ASN A 177 1.63 8.19 -8.93
N THR A 178 0.82 7.23 -9.38
CA THR A 178 0.42 6.06 -8.58
C THR A 178 1.63 5.26 -8.10
N PHE A 179 2.61 5.06 -8.99
CA PHE A 179 3.85 4.38 -8.68
C PHE A 179 4.69 5.10 -7.63
N LYS A 180 4.83 6.43 -7.74
CA LYS A 180 5.50 7.24 -6.73
C LYS A 180 4.79 7.21 -5.38
N MET A 181 3.45 7.30 -5.37
CA MET A 181 2.64 7.19 -4.16
C MET A 181 2.92 5.87 -3.45
N ALA A 182 2.84 4.74 -4.16
CA ALA A 182 3.10 3.42 -3.58
C ALA A 182 4.52 3.28 -3.03
N LYS A 183 5.56 3.73 -3.77
CA LYS A 183 6.95 3.70 -3.28
C LYS A 183 7.12 4.55 -2.03
N ALA A 184 6.56 5.76 -2.02
CA ALA A 184 6.66 6.66 -0.86
C ALA A 184 5.98 6.08 0.38
N ILE A 185 4.80 5.47 0.20
CA ILE A 185 4.06 4.80 1.28
C ILE A 185 4.86 3.64 1.85
N ALA A 186 5.46 2.81 1.00
CA ALA A 186 6.29 1.69 1.46
C ALA A 186 7.49 2.19 2.29
N ILE A 187 8.17 3.24 1.84
CA ILE A 187 9.31 3.83 2.56
C ILE A 187 8.85 4.40 3.89
N ALA A 188 7.73 5.13 3.91
CA ALA A 188 7.12 5.66 5.13
C ALA A 188 6.73 4.53 6.10
N ALA A 189 6.21 3.40 5.61
CA ALA A 189 5.87 2.25 6.43
C ALA A 189 7.11 1.66 7.12
N ASN A 190 8.24 1.61 6.41
CA ASN A 190 9.52 1.21 7.01
C ASN A 190 10.00 2.22 8.06
N HIS A 191 9.80 3.53 7.84
CA HIS A 191 10.10 4.55 8.85
C HIS A 191 9.23 4.40 10.11
N CYS A 192 7.93 4.16 9.96
CA CYS A 192 6.98 3.95 11.06
C CYS A 192 7.20 2.63 11.82
N CYS A 193 7.99 1.71 11.27
CA CYS A 193 8.43 0.50 11.97
C CYS A 193 9.70 0.70 12.81
N ASN A 194 10.39 1.84 12.67
CA ASN A 194 11.67 2.10 13.32
C ASN A 194 11.49 2.98 14.57
N PRO A 195 11.70 2.45 15.79
CA PRO A 195 11.53 3.22 17.03
C PRO A 195 12.52 4.38 17.18
N ALA A 196 13.61 4.41 16.39
CA ALA A 196 14.56 5.52 16.39
C ALA A 196 14.03 6.77 15.66
N ILE A 197 12.97 6.63 14.84
CA ILE A 197 12.41 7.73 14.05
C ILE A 197 11.19 8.35 14.75
N GLY A 198 10.38 7.52 15.42
CA GLY A 198 9.16 8.01 16.08
C GLY A 198 8.28 6.88 16.64
N PRO A 199 6.99 7.18 16.88
CA PRO A 199 6.01 6.18 17.31
C PRO A 199 5.97 4.98 16.36
N VAL A 200 5.99 3.77 16.93
CA VAL A 200 5.94 2.56 16.12
C VAL A 200 4.51 2.18 15.80
N GLY A 201 4.21 2.05 14.52
CA GLY A 201 2.90 1.68 14.03
C GLY A 201 2.93 0.98 12.69
N GLU A 202 1.77 0.48 12.29
CA GLU A 202 1.53 -0.10 10.99
C GLU A 202 0.84 0.94 10.10
N LEU A 203 1.38 1.20 8.90
CA LEU A 203 0.69 2.02 7.91
C LEU A 203 -0.31 1.18 7.14
N LEU A 204 -1.51 1.74 7.01
CA LEU A 204 -2.63 1.14 6.32
C LEU A 204 -3.10 2.12 5.25
N SER A 205 -3.37 1.61 4.04
CA SER A 205 -3.75 2.43 2.91
C SER A 205 -5.13 2.07 2.39
N GLU A 206 -5.98 3.07 2.21
CA GLU A 206 -7.27 2.95 1.52
C GLU A 206 -7.19 3.68 0.19
N VAL A 207 -7.78 3.10 -0.86
CA VAL A 207 -7.67 3.64 -2.22
C VAL A 207 -9.03 3.91 -2.83
N SER A 208 -9.12 5.01 -3.56
CA SER A 208 -10.32 5.42 -4.28
C SER A 208 -9.96 6.12 -5.58
N THR A 209 -10.85 6.05 -6.57
CA THR A 209 -10.78 6.90 -7.75
C THR A 209 -11.55 8.20 -7.46
N ILE A 210 -10.99 9.34 -7.85
CA ILE A 210 -11.62 10.63 -7.64
C ILE A 210 -11.69 11.43 -8.94
N VAL A 211 -12.71 12.27 -9.05
CA VAL A 211 -12.78 13.30 -10.09
C VAL A 211 -12.03 14.51 -9.57
N LEU A 212 -11.14 15.06 -10.40
CA LEU A 212 -10.37 16.25 -10.12
C LEU A 212 -10.81 17.38 -11.04
N ASP A 213 -10.75 18.60 -10.51
CA ASP A 213 -10.87 19.81 -11.32
C ASP A 213 -9.59 19.99 -12.16
N PRO A 214 -9.70 20.13 -13.49
CA PRO A 214 -8.55 20.28 -14.38
C PRO A 214 -7.68 21.51 -14.10
N THR A 215 -8.25 22.54 -13.49
CA THR A 215 -7.54 23.82 -13.24
C THR A 215 -6.75 23.80 -11.94
N THR A 216 -7.23 23.08 -10.93
CA THR A 216 -6.62 23.07 -9.59
C THR A 216 -5.97 21.74 -9.22
N ASN A 217 -6.23 20.66 -9.97
CA ASN A 217 -5.88 19.28 -9.60
C ASN A 217 -6.36 18.89 -8.19
N ALA A 218 -7.38 19.58 -7.69
CA ALA A 218 -8.04 19.32 -6.42
C ALA A 218 -9.42 18.66 -6.66
N PRO A 219 -9.96 17.92 -5.68
CA PRO A 219 -11.34 17.47 -5.73
C PRO A 219 -12.27 18.67 -5.94
N PRO A 220 -13.26 18.61 -6.85
CA PRO A 220 -14.11 19.75 -7.16
C PRO A 220 -14.94 20.13 -5.93
N THR A 221 -14.86 21.39 -5.51
CA THR A 221 -15.66 21.94 -4.41
C THR A 221 -17.10 22.26 -4.84
N ARG A 222 -17.39 22.33 -6.14
CA ARG A 222 -18.74 22.51 -6.72
C ARG A 222 -18.90 21.75 -8.04
N ARG A 223 -20.08 21.13 -8.22
CA ARG A 223 -20.55 20.57 -9.51
C ARG A 223 -20.89 21.71 -10.47
N GLY A 224 -19.92 22.28 -11.18
CA GLY A 224 -20.19 23.45 -12.04
C GLY A 224 -19.23 23.75 -13.17
N GLY A 225 -18.27 22.87 -13.49
CA GLY A 225 -17.35 23.08 -14.61
C GLY A 225 -17.73 22.24 -15.82
N ASN A 226 -17.92 22.87 -16.99
CA ASN A 226 -18.14 22.22 -18.30
C ASN A 226 -16.88 21.50 -18.86
N GLY A 227 -15.88 21.21 -18.02
CA GLY A 227 -14.68 20.46 -18.41
C GLY A 227 -14.95 18.95 -18.39
N LYS A 228 -14.32 18.19 -19.29
CA LYS A 228 -14.30 16.73 -19.18
C LYS A 228 -13.71 16.35 -17.81
N PRO A 229 -14.35 15.45 -17.03
CA PRO A 229 -13.84 15.07 -15.73
C PRO A 229 -12.48 14.37 -15.87
N PHE A 230 -11.50 14.81 -15.09
CA PHE A 230 -10.19 14.15 -15.00
C PHE A 230 -10.21 13.18 -13.83
N TRP A 231 -9.85 11.92 -14.09
CA TRP A 231 -9.84 10.89 -13.06
C TRP A 231 -8.45 10.78 -12.44
N GLY A 232 -8.37 11.03 -11.14
CA GLY A 232 -7.20 10.84 -10.32
C GLY A 232 -7.33 9.60 -9.44
N MET A 233 -6.20 9.20 -8.87
CA MET A 233 -6.11 8.26 -7.77
C MET A 233 -5.95 9.02 -6.47
N GLN A 234 -6.67 8.56 -5.45
CA GLN A 234 -6.49 8.99 -4.08
C GLN A 234 -6.06 7.78 -3.24
N ILE A 235 -5.04 7.97 -2.39
CA ILE A 235 -4.64 7.00 -1.37
C ILE A 235 -4.67 7.70 -0.01
N LEU A 236 -5.54 7.25 0.88
CA LEU A 236 -5.55 7.65 2.28
C LEU A 236 -4.61 6.75 3.06
N VAL A 237 -3.72 7.34 3.85
CA VAL A 237 -2.73 6.62 4.65
C VAL A 237 -2.87 7.04 6.10
N HIS A 238 -3.07 6.06 6.97
CA HIS A 238 -3.13 6.27 8.41
C HIS A 238 -2.23 5.26 9.11
N MET A 239 -1.84 5.61 10.33
CA MET A 239 -1.05 4.74 11.20
C MET A 239 -1.95 4.09 12.25
N ARG A 240 -1.92 2.76 12.32
CA ARG A 240 -2.42 2.00 13.46
C ARG A 240 -1.26 1.79 14.45
N PRO A 241 -1.31 2.39 15.66
CA PRO A 241 -0.25 2.20 16.63
C PRO A 241 -0.10 0.73 17.01
N LYS A 242 1.14 0.24 17.08
CA LYS A 242 1.40 -1.08 17.61
C LYS A 242 1.40 -0.95 19.13
N HIS A 243 0.28 -1.27 19.78
CA HIS A 243 0.23 -1.26 21.25
C HIS A 243 1.42 -2.04 21.80
N ARG A 244 2.31 -1.33 22.50
CA ARG A 244 3.43 -1.92 23.22
C ARG A 244 2.79 -2.89 24.20
N ARG A 245 2.88 -4.21 23.94
CA ARG A 245 2.47 -5.24 24.91
C ARG A 245 3.06 -4.79 26.23
N ARG A 246 2.21 -4.38 27.19
CA ARG A 246 2.66 -4.09 28.55
C ARG A 246 3.44 -5.32 28.96
N ARG A 247 4.75 -5.17 29.22
CA ARG A 247 5.48 -6.21 29.93
C ARG A 247 4.67 -6.44 31.20
N ASN A 248 4.13 -7.64 31.36
CA ASN A 248 3.53 -8.05 32.61
C ASN A 248 4.61 -7.83 33.66
N ASN A 249 4.46 -6.78 34.48
CA ASN A 249 5.21 -6.69 35.71
C ASN A 249 4.82 -7.93 36.52
N PRO A 250 5.77 -8.79 36.93
CA PRO A 250 5.45 -9.82 37.89
C PRO A 250 4.86 -9.12 39.12
N LEU A 251 3.68 -9.59 39.55
CA LEU A 251 3.06 -9.17 40.80
C LEU A 251 4.11 -9.31 41.92
N PRO A 252 4.19 -8.35 42.87
CA PRO A 252 5.09 -8.50 44.01
C PRO A 252 4.72 -9.80 44.73
N SER A 253 5.67 -10.71 44.81
CA SER A 253 5.57 -11.92 45.62
C SER A 253 5.18 -11.49 47.03
N LYS A 254 4.05 -12.00 47.53
CA LYS A 254 3.68 -11.86 48.92
C LYS A 254 4.85 -12.39 49.76
N ALA A 255 5.50 -11.49 50.49
CA ALA A 255 6.42 -11.87 51.55
C ALA A 255 5.62 -12.72 52.55
N SER A 256 6.14 -13.92 52.81
CA SER A 256 5.72 -14.78 53.92
C SER A 256 6.48 -14.37 55.17
#